data_AF-A0A7X2SWT2-F1
#
_entry.id   AF-A0A7X2SWT2-F1
#
_cell.length_a   1.000
_cell.length_b   1.000
_cell.length_c   1.000
_cell.angle_alpha   90.00
_cell.angle_beta   90.00
_cell.angle_gamma   90.00
#
_symmetry.space_group_name_H-M   'P 1'
#
loop_
_entity.id
_entity.type
_entity.pdbx_description
1 polymer ?
#
loop_
_entity_poly.entity_id
_entity_poly.type
_entity_poly.pdbx_seq_one_letter_code
_entity_poly.pdbx_strand_id
1 'polypeptide(L)'
;MSLVIVDKDLARHERRTSAIIWLCTAALAIFLIWAHFAILDEVTVGTGKVTPSSRAQVIDSLDGGIVKQLNVHEGDIVEKGQVLATLDPTRFQSNFGEAQAKVRTLRASSERLEAELSGTPLTFSAETLKEPNLVTRERQLYESRRRNLTETISNLQ
;
A
#
# COMPACT_ATOMS: atom_id res chain seq x y z
N MET A 1 7.83 -24.12 -107.22
CA MET A 1 7.14 -24.44 -105.96
C MET A 1 8.08 -24.14 -104.79
N SER A 2 8.38 -22.86 -104.55
CA SER A 2 9.27 -22.38 -103.47
C SER A 2 8.90 -20.95 -103.06
N LEU A 3 8.44 -20.13 -104.02
CA LEU A 3 8.05 -18.73 -103.76
C LEU A 3 6.80 -18.54 -102.87
N VAL A 4 5.82 -19.46 -102.89
CA VAL A 4 4.53 -19.29 -102.18
C VAL A 4 4.63 -19.58 -100.67
N ILE A 5 5.68 -20.28 -100.24
CA ILE A 5 5.86 -20.64 -98.82
C ILE A 5 6.40 -19.45 -98.03
N VAL A 6 7.29 -18.65 -98.63
CA VAL A 6 7.96 -17.50 -97.98
C VAL A 6 6.98 -16.37 -97.63
N ASP A 7 6.05 -16.00 -98.52
CA ASP A 7 5.06 -14.95 -98.26
C ASP A 7 4.05 -15.33 -97.14
N LYS A 8 3.74 -16.63 -97.01
CA LYS A 8 2.82 -17.12 -95.97
C LYS A 8 3.44 -17.10 -94.59
N ASP A 9 4.77 -17.14 -94.48
CA ASP A 9 5.48 -17.08 -93.21
C ASP A 9 5.71 -15.63 -92.75
N LEU A 10 5.94 -14.70 -93.68
CA LEU A 10 6.00 -13.26 -93.41
C LEU A 10 4.66 -12.72 -92.87
N ALA A 11 3.54 -13.01 -93.54
CA ALA A 11 2.20 -12.56 -93.13
C ALA A 11 1.67 -13.25 -91.85
N ARG A 12 2.28 -14.36 -91.44
CA ARG A 12 1.95 -15.08 -90.20
C ARG A 12 2.78 -14.55 -89.03
N HIS A 13 4.01 -14.08 -89.27
CA HIS A 13 4.84 -13.41 -88.27
C HIS A 13 4.26 -12.06 -87.84
N GLU A 14 3.80 -11.21 -88.77
CA GLU A 14 3.23 -9.91 -88.40
C GLU A 14 1.96 -10.03 -87.54
N ARG A 15 1.09 -10.99 -87.87
CA ARG A 15 -0.12 -11.26 -87.08
C ARG A 15 0.18 -11.85 -85.70
N ARG A 16 1.23 -12.67 -85.57
CA ARG A 16 1.65 -13.25 -84.29
C ARG A 16 2.32 -12.22 -83.39
N THR A 17 3.18 -11.35 -83.92
CA THR A 17 3.81 -10.27 -83.13
C THR A 17 2.78 -9.24 -82.70
N SER A 18 1.86 -8.85 -83.58
CA SER A 18 0.79 -7.91 -83.22
C SER A 18 -0.19 -8.52 -82.20
N ALA A 19 -0.46 -9.82 -82.27
CA ALA A 19 -1.25 -10.53 -81.26
C ALA A 19 -0.56 -10.57 -79.88
N ILE A 20 0.77 -10.74 -79.82
CA ILE A 20 1.52 -10.70 -78.56
C ILE A 20 1.47 -9.30 -77.94
N ILE A 21 1.60 -8.25 -78.74
CA ILE A 21 1.50 -6.86 -78.26
C ILE A 21 0.10 -6.60 -77.68
N TRP A 22 -0.95 -6.97 -78.41
CA TRP A 22 -2.33 -6.83 -77.93
C TRP A 22 -2.61 -7.63 -76.66
N LEU A 23 -2.06 -8.83 -76.55
CA LEU A 23 -2.15 -9.66 -75.34
C LEU A 23 -1.46 -8.99 -74.14
N CYS A 24 -0.26 -8.46 -74.33
CA CYS A 24 0.45 -7.71 -73.28
C CYS A 24 -0.32 -6.44 -72.86
N THR A 25 -0.88 -5.71 -73.82
CA THR A 25 -1.70 -4.52 -73.54
C THR A 25 -2.97 -4.90 -72.76
N ALA A 26 -3.64 -5.98 -73.15
CA ALA A 26 -4.82 -6.47 -72.44
C ALA A 26 -4.49 -6.92 -71.01
N ALA A 27 -3.39 -7.67 -70.82
CA ALA A 27 -2.93 -8.11 -69.51
C ALA A 27 -2.59 -6.91 -68.60
N LEU A 28 -1.93 -5.89 -69.14
CA LEU A 28 -1.61 -4.67 -68.40
C LEU A 28 -2.88 -3.90 -68.02
N ALA A 29 -3.85 -3.77 -68.93
CA ALA A 29 -5.12 -3.11 -68.65
C ALA A 29 -5.91 -3.84 -67.55
N ILE A 30 -5.98 -5.17 -67.60
CA ILE A 30 -6.63 -6.00 -66.57
C ILE A 30 -5.94 -5.81 -65.21
N PHE A 31 -4.61 -5.80 -65.17
CA PHE A 31 -3.85 -5.60 -63.95
C PHE A 31 -4.12 -4.23 -63.31
N LEU A 32 -4.14 -3.16 -64.12
CA LEU A 32 -4.44 -1.81 -63.63
C LEU A 32 -5.87 -1.67 -63.11
N ILE A 33 -6.84 -2.27 -63.80
CA ILE A 33 -8.24 -2.30 -63.33
C ILE A 33 -8.32 -3.01 -61.98
N TRP A 34 -7.69 -4.18 -61.84
CA TRP A 34 -7.67 -4.91 -60.58
C TRP A 34 -7.00 -4.10 -59.45
N ALA A 35 -5.84 -3.51 -59.71
CA ALA A 35 -5.12 -2.70 -58.73
C ALA A 35 -5.92 -1.47 -58.26
N HIS A 36 -6.76 -0.90 -59.13
CA HIS A 36 -7.64 0.21 -58.75
C HIS A 36 -8.73 -0.19 -57.74
N PHE A 37 -9.24 -1.42 -57.83
CA PHE A 37 -10.25 -1.94 -56.89
C PHE A 37 -9.64 -2.64 -55.67
N ALA A 38 -8.33 -2.89 -55.65
CA ALA A 38 -7.66 -3.53 -54.55
C ALA A 38 -7.58 -2.58 -53.35
N ILE A 39 -8.40 -2.85 -52.33
CA ILE A 39 -8.37 -2.16 -51.05
C ILE A 39 -7.19 -2.72 -50.25
N LEU A 40 -6.26 -1.85 -49.87
CA LEU A 40 -5.14 -2.22 -49.02
C LEU A 40 -5.53 -1.96 -47.56
N ASP A 41 -5.79 -3.02 -46.80
CA ASP A 41 -6.13 -2.92 -45.38
C ASP A 41 -4.87 -2.59 -44.57
N GLU A 42 -4.74 -1.33 -44.15
CA GLU A 42 -3.71 -0.91 -43.22
C GLU A 42 -4.18 -1.13 -41.78
N VAL A 43 -3.62 -2.15 -41.10
CA VAL A 43 -3.91 -2.40 -39.69
C VAL A 43 -2.84 -1.71 -38.83
N THR A 44 -3.17 -0.54 -38.29
CA THR A 44 -2.36 0.10 -37.25
C THR A 44 -2.62 -0.57 -35.90
N VAL A 45 -1.65 -1.36 -35.42
CA VAL A 45 -1.73 -1.97 -34.08
C VAL A 45 -1.28 -0.95 -33.04
N GLY A 46 -2.23 -0.35 -32.33
CA GLY A 46 -1.96 0.50 -31.17
C GLY A 46 -1.83 -0.35 -29.89
N THR A 47 -0.74 -0.20 -29.15
CA THR A 47 -0.57 -0.87 -27.85
C THR A 47 -1.30 -0.12 -26.74
N GLY A 48 -2.49 -0.57 -26.38
CA GLY A 48 -3.23 -0.08 -25.21
C GLY A 48 -2.77 -0.79 -23.93
N LYS A 49 -2.17 -0.06 -22.98
CA LYS A 49 -1.85 -0.60 -21.65
C LYS A 49 -3.01 -0.31 -20.69
N VAL A 50 -3.79 -1.34 -20.35
CA VAL A 50 -4.81 -1.25 -19.29
C VAL A 50 -4.07 -1.16 -17.95
N THR A 51 -3.98 0.05 -17.39
CA THR A 51 -3.46 0.25 -16.05
C THR A 51 -4.64 0.38 -15.11
N PRO A 52 -4.83 -0.54 -14.14
CA PRO A 52 -5.91 -0.43 -13.17
C PRO A 52 -5.77 0.88 -12.39
N SER A 53 -6.88 1.59 -12.21
CA SER A 53 -6.97 2.87 -11.51
C SER A 53 -6.80 2.76 -9.99
N SER A 54 -6.78 1.53 -9.45
CA SER A 54 -6.51 1.27 -8.05
C SER A 54 -5.03 1.48 -7.77
N ARG A 55 -4.73 2.67 -7.24
CA ARG A 55 -3.43 3.04 -6.67
C ARG A 55 -3.00 1.90 -5.73
N ALA A 56 -1.89 1.23 -6.04
CA ALA A 56 -1.26 0.30 -5.12
C ALA A 56 -0.83 1.11 -3.88
N GLN A 57 -1.68 1.15 -2.86
CA GLN A 57 -1.33 1.76 -1.60
C GLN A 57 -0.47 0.74 -0.85
N VAL A 58 0.83 1.04 -0.77
CA VAL A 58 1.72 0.37 0.17
C VAL A 58 1.23 0.79 1.56
N ILE A 59 0.50 -0.10 2.22
CA ILE A 59 0.15 0.05 3.63
C ILE A 59 1.43 -0.30 4.40
N ASP A 60 2.30 0.68 4.56
CA ASP A 60 3.49 0.55 5.39
C ASP A 60 3.13 0.97 6.82
N SER A 61 3.35 0.07 7.77
CA SER A 61 3.14 0.40 9.18
C SER A 61 4.33 1.23 9.64
N LEU A 62 4.12 2.54 9.79
CA LEU A 62 5.09 3.47 10.39
C LEU A 62 5.50 3.08 11.82
N ASP A 63 4.73 2.20 12.46
CA ASP A 63 5.01 1.65 13.79
C ASP A 63 5.35 0.16 13.65
N GLY A 64 6.65 -0.14 13.57
CA GLY A 64 7.19 -1.49 13.37
C GLY A 64 6.89 -2.42 14.55
N GLY A 65 5.82 -3.22 14.44
CA GLY A 65 5.55 -4.37 15.29
C GLY A 65 5.69 -5.69 14.54
N ILE A 66 5.97 -6.77 15.25
CA ILE A 66 6.03 -8.12 14.66
C ILE A 66 4.59 -8.53 14.27
N VAL A 67 4.37 -8.92 13.01
CA VAL A 67 3.06 -9.43 12.56
C VAL A 67 2.83 -10.80 13.20
N LYS A 68 1.77 -10.92 14.00
CA LYS A 68 1.38 -12.17 14.65
C LYS A 68 0.54 -13.06 13.73
N GLN A 69 -0.37 -12.44 12.97
CA GLN A 69 -1.27 -13.14 12.08
C GLN A 69 -1.65 -12.27 10.89
N LEU A 70 -1.62 -12.84 9.68
CA LEU A 70 -2.15 -12.25 8.46
C LEU A 70 -3.48 -12.95 8.13
N ASN A 71 -4.54 -12.18 7.96
CA ASN A 71 -5.91 -12.69 7.83
C ASN A 71 -6.41 -12.71 6.38
N VAL A 72 -5.54 -12.37 5.42
CA VAL A 72 -5.89 -12.22 4.00
C VAL A 72 -4.80 -12.80 3.11
N HIS A 73 -5.20 -13.29 1.93
CA HIS A 73 -4.27 -13.79 0.91
C HIS A 73 -4.22 -12.86 -0.29
N GLU A 74 -3.16 -12.98 -1.09
CA GLU A 74 -3.03 -12.21 -2.34
C GLU A 74 -4.21 -12.51 -3.27
N GLY A 75 -4.96 -11.47 -3.63
CA GLY A 75 -6.14 -11.57 -4.50
C GLY A 75 -7.49 -11.56 -3.78
N ASP A 76 -7.52 -11.57 -2.44
CA ASP A 76 -8.77 -11.43 -1.69
C ASP A 76 -9.37 -10.03 -1.84
N ILE A 77 -10.69 -9.98 -2.03
CA ILE A 77 -11.47 -8.73 -2.03
C ILE A 77 -11.73 -8.35 -0.58
N VAL A 78 -11.22 -7.19 -0.16
CA VAL A 78 -11.34 -6.69 1.22
C VAL A 78 -12.28 -5.50 1.32
N GLU A 79 -13.05 -5.45 2.41
CA GLU A 79 -13.97 -4.35 2.70
C GLU A 79 -13.33 -3.31 3.64
N LYS A 80 -13.85 -2.07 3.61
CA LYS A 80 -13.36 -1.02 4.50
C LYS A 80 -13.63 -1.38 5.97
N GLY A 81 -12.56 -1.43 6.77
CA GLY A 81 -12.63 -1.77 8.19
C GLY A 81 -12.32 -3.23 8.51
N GLN A 82 -12.07 -4.08 7.51
CA GLN A 82 -11.64 -5.45 7.71
C GLN A 82 -10.21 -5.50 8.28
N VAL A 83 -10.02 -6.29 9.34
CA VAL A 83 -8.70 -6.51 9.95
C VAL A 83 -7.87 -7.40 9.02
N LEU A 84 -6.84 -6.80 8.40
CA LEU A 84 -5.97 -7.48 7.43
C LEU A 84 -4.84 -8.23 8.13
N ALA A 85 -4.23 -7.61 9.14
CA ALA A 85 -3.13 -8.17 9.91
C ALA A 85 -3.28 -7.78 11.38
N THR A 86 -2.90 -8.69 12.27
CA THR A 86 -2.83 -8.45 13.71
C THR A 86 -1.37 -8.39 14.13
N LEU A 87 -0.95 -7.27 14.71
CA LEU A 87 0.39 -7.10 15.28
C LEU A 87 0.46 -7.79 16.66
N ASP A 88 1.64 -8.28 17.04
CA ASP A 88 1.86 -8.86 18.36
C ASP A 88 1.67 -7.78 19.45
N PRO A 89 0.64 -7.92 20.31
CA PRO A 89 0.34 -6.92 21.31
C PRO A 89 1.31 -6.93 22.50
N THR A 90 2.21 -7.91 22.62
CA THR A 90 3.01 -8.14 23.84
C THR A 90 3.87 -6.94 24.22
N ARG A 91 4.54 -6.30 23.25
CA ARG A 91 5.36 -5.10 23.50
C ARG A 91 4.51 -3.88 23.84
N PHE A 92 3.40 -3.68 23.11
CA PHE A 92 2.51 -2.55 23.32
C PHE A 92 1.76 -2.62 24.65
N GLN A 93 1.30 -3.81 25.05
CA GLN A 93 0.66 -4.05 26.34
C GLN A 93 1.63 -3.84 27.49
N SER A 94 2.88 -4.28 27.37
CA SER A 94 3.92 -4.05 28.38
C SER A 94 4.20 -2.57 28.57
N ASN A 95 4.43 -1.83 27.47
CA ASN A 95 4.68 -0.39 27.53
C ASN A 95 3.49 0.39 28.11
N PHE A 96 2.26 0.01 27.73
CA PHE A 96 1.05 0.63 28.27
C PHE A 96 0.89 0.37 29.77
N GLY A 97 1.13 -0.87 30.21
CA GLY A 97 1.09 -1.24 31.62
C GLY A 97 2.12 -0.48 32.46
N GLU A 98 3.35 -0.37 31.98
CA GLU A 98 4.41 0.39 32.65
C GLU A 98 4.07 1.89 32.75
N ALA A 99 3.63 2.49 31.65
CA ALA A 99 3.21 3.89 31.62
C ALA A 99 2.06 4.15 32.60
N GLN A 100 1.06 3.26 32.62
CA GLN A 100 -0.07 3.38 33.53
C GLN A 100 0.35 3.25 35.00
N ALA A 101 1.23 2.29 35.33
CA ALA A 101 1.78 2.14 36.68
C ALA A 101 2.58 3.38 37.11
N LYS A 102 3.33 3.98 36.20
CA LYS A 102 4.08 5.22 36.45
C LYS A 102 3.15 6.39 36.74
N VAL A 103 2.07 6.55 35.98
CA VAL A 103 1.05 7.59 36.22
C VAL A 103 0.43 7.44 37.61
N ARG A 104 0.07 6.21 38.01
CA ARG A 104 -0.52 5.96 39.34
C ARG A 104 0.46 6.30 40.47
N THR A 105 1.72 5.88 40.34
CA THR A 105 2.78 6.18 41.32
C THR A 105 3.04 7.68 41.46
N LEU A 106 3.13 8.40 40.34
CA LEU A 106 3.36 9.84 40.35
C LEU A 106 2.19 10.61 40.96
N ARG A 107 0.95 10.20 40.66
CA ARG A 107 -0.23 10.81 41.27
C ARG A 107 -0.24 10.61 42.79
N ALA A 108 -0.02 9.38 43.27
CA ALA A 108 0.05 9.10 44.71
C ALA A 108 1.15 9.92 45.41
N SER A 109 2.30 10.07 44.76
CA SER A 109 3.40 10.90 45.25
C SER A 109 3.03 12.38 45.30
N SER A 110 2.32 12.89 44.30
CA SER A 110 1.84 14.28 44.27
C SER A 110 0.86 14.55 45.40
N GLU A 111 -0.12 13.68 45.60
CA GLU A 111 -1.10 13.78 46.69
C GLU A 111 -0.41 13.78 48.06
N ARG A 112 0.62 12.93 48.24
CA ARG A 112 1.44 12.93 49.46
C ARG A 112 2.22 14.24 49.65
N LEU A 113 2.91 14.70 48.62
CA LEU A 113 3.71 15.92 48.69
C LEU A 113 2.83 17.14 48.96
N GLU A 114 1.64 17.20 48.39
CA GLU A 114 0.67 18.27 48.64
C GLU A 114 0.19 18.28 50.10
N ALA A 115 -0.07 17.10 50.69
CA ALA A 115 -0.38 16.97 52.11
C ALA A 115 0.80 17.33 53.03
N GLU A 116 2.05 17.04 52.60
CA GLU A 116 3.26 17.46 53.34
C GLU A 116 3.44 18.98 53.31
N LEU A 117 3.21 19.62 52.17
CA LEU A 117 3.37 21.06 51.98
C LEU A 117 2.30 21.87 52.71
N SER A 118 1.04 21.44 52.64
CA SER A 118 -0.10 22.14 53.27
C SER A 118 -0.27 21.81 54.75
N GLY A 119 0.43 20.78 55.26
CA GLY A 119 0.29 20.30 56.63
C GLY A 119 -1.06 19.62 56.92
N THR A 120 -1.88 19.39 55.90
CA THR A 120 -3.18 18.72 56.03
C THR A 120 -3.03 17.20 56.16
N PRO A 121 -4.02 16.49 56.72
CA PRO A 121 -4.03 15.03 56.72
C PRO A 121 -4.01 14.48 55.29
N LEU A 122 -3.28 13.38 55.09
CA LEU A 122 -3.11 12.72 53.80
C LEU A 122 -4.42 12.13 53.29
N THR A 123 -4.96 12.70 52.21
CA THR A 123 -6.15 12.21 51.51
C THR A 123 -5.80 11.78 50.09
N PHE A 124 -6.08 10.53 49.77
CA PHE A 124 -5.86 9.98 48.42
C PHE A 124 -7.11 10.11 47.55
N SER A 125 -6.95 10.32 46.25
CA SER A 125 -8.07 10.34 45.32
C SER A 125 -8.68 8.94 45.10
N ALA A 126 -9.93 8.89 44.62
CA ALA A 126 -10.65 7.64 44.37
C ALA A 126 -9.93 6.71 43.38
N GLU A 127 -9.10 7.24 42.49
CA GLU A 127 -8.30 6.44 41.57
C GLU A 127 -7.07 5.83 42.24
N THR A 128 -6.39 6.57 43.12
CA THR A 128 -5.25 6.06 43.90
C THR A 128 -5.69 5.00 44.92
N LEU A 129 -6.88 5.17 45.51
CA LEU A 129 -7.48 4.21 46.46
C LEU A 129 -7.72 2.80 45.86
N LYS A 130 -7.77 2.68 44.53
CA LYS A 130 -7.89 1.37 43.84
C LYS A 130 -6.64 0.52 43.99
N GLU A 131 -5.49 1.12 44.35
CA GLU A 131 -4.22 0.41 44.55
C GLU A 131 -3.82 0.44 46.04
N PRO A 132 -4.32 -0.52 46.86
CA PRO A 132 -4.12 -0.50 48.30
C PRO A 132 -2.64 -0.61 48.71
N ASN A 133 -1.83 -1.33 47.93
CA ASN A 133 -0.40 -1.49 48.17
C ASN A 133 0.35 -0.16 48.01
N LEU A 134 0.03 0.61 46.96
CA LEU A 134 0.64 1.91 46.69
C LEU A 134 0.26 2.93 47.77
N VAL A 135 -1.03 2.97 48.11
CA VAL A 135 -1.58 3.83 49.19
C VAL A 135 -0.90 3.55 50.52
N THR A 136 -0.73 2.27 50.87
CA THR A 136 -0.09 1.88 52.14
C THR A 136 1.37 2.33 52.18
N ARG A 137 2.10 2.14 51.08
CA ARG A 137 3.50 2.57 50.96
C ARG A 137 3.64 4.09 51.12
N GLU A 138 2.82 4.88 50.42
CA GLU A 138 2.89 6.34 50.52
C GLU A 138 2.45 6.85 51.91
N ARG A 139 1.45 6.21 52.54
CA ARG A 139 1.05 6.54 53.91
C ARG A 139 2.17 6.27 54.92
N GLN A 140 2.82 5.12 54.84
CA GLN A 140 3.96 4.79 55.72
C GLN A 140 5.11 5.78 55.55
N LEU A 141 5.39 6.20 54.30
CA LEU A 141 6.42 7.19 54.02
C LEU A 141 6.07 8.55 54.63
N TYR A 142 4.82 9.00 54.48
CA TYR A 142 4.32 10.24 55.08
C TYR A 142 4.44 10.23 56.62
N GLU A 143 3.98 9.16 57.28
CA GLU A 143 4.05 9.02 58.73
C GLU A 143 5.49 8.97 59.25
N SER A 144 6.38 8.26 58.54
CA SER A 144 7.81 8.22 58.87
C SER A 144 8.44 9.62 58.82
N ARG A 145 8.16 10.39 57.77
CA ARG A 145 8.69 11.76 57.62
C ARG A 145 8.16 12.71 58.69
N ARG A 146 6.87 12.63 59.03
CA ARG A 146 6.29 13.46 60.09
C ARG A 146 6.84 13.15 61.48
N ARG A 147 7.10 11.87 61.77
CA ARG A 147 7.75 11.46 63.02
C ARG A 147 9.15 12.04 63.12
N ASN A 148 9.97 11.88 62.08
CA ASN A 148 11.33 12.45 62.04
C ASN A 148 11.33 13.98 62.19
N LEU A 149 10.37 14.68 61.57
CA LEU A 149 10.26 16.13 61.70
C LEU A 149 9.92 16.53 63.14
N THR A 150 8.98 15.83 63.76
CA THR A 150 8.58 16.08 65.17
C THR A 150 9.73 15.80 66.14
N GLU A 151 10.46 14.69 65.94
CA GLU A 151 11.64 14.35 66.74
C GLU A 151 12.73 15.42 66.61
N THR A 152 12.99 15.92 65.40
CA THR A 152 13.98 16.97 65.18
C THR A 152 13.58 18.28 65.86
N ILE A 153 12.31 18.67 65.78
CA ILE A 153 11.80 19.86 66.48
C ILE A 153 11.91 19.70 68.00
N SER A 154 11.57 18.53 68.53
CA SER A 154 11.66 18.24 69.96
C SER A 154 13.09 18.26 70.49
N ASN A 155 14.08 17.86 69.69
CA ASN A 155 15.49 17.86 70.10
C ASN A 155 16.12 19.27 70.05
N LEU A 156 15.45 20.25 69.42
CA LEU A 156 15.93 21.63 69.31
C LEU A 156 15.35 22.57 70.38
N GLN A 157 14.42 22.10 71.22
CA GLN A 157 13.89 22.82 72.39
C GLN A 157 14.56 22.34 73.67
#